data_AF-A0A8H7XDP9-F1
#
_entry.id   AF-A0A8H7XDP9-F1
#
_cell.length_a   1.000
_cell.length_b   1.000
_cell.length_c   1.000
_cell.angle_alpha   90.00
_cell.angle_beta   90.00
_cell.angle_gamma   90.00
#
_symmetry.space_group_name_H-M   'P 1'
#
loop_
_entity.id
_entity.type
_entity.pdbx_description
1 polymer ?
#
loop_
_entity_poly.entity_id
_entity_poly.type
_entity_poly.pdbx_seq_one_letter_code
_entity_poly.pdbx_strand_id
1 'polypeptide(L)'
;MKATTLSLWTNLFLPADLSTVKAVFNEIIAVRKTTLDITIYCSEAHVLMNTVSGHWEDRDFHTPTNPVIAIPLGQLPKDMAMNSRPKPGARASYVVHGFNYPIPGDFTNQVHIALDPAALGPSSATHDRRTLKTIVMNGLEPAYGGFLEKIRPLEVTMLHELTHALGGLLDPNNGRMKFNDGPQKDTYGWEKCQELRWHPVADPRFKPKWIADSYAQLAMGLKLQIQSKDTYWDTGVVDPVTLRSPIAIVTGPTP
;
A
#
# COMPACT_ATOMS: atom_id res chain seq x y z
N MET A 1 4.46 25.39 -5.10
CA MET A 1 4.76 23.98 -4.74
C MET A 1 6.28 23.89 -4.63
N LYS A 2 6.87 23.43 -3.51
CA LYS A 2 8.34 23.31 -3.39
C LYS A 2 8.87 22.39 -4.51
N ALA A 3 10.11 22.60 -4.98
CA ALA A 3 10.71 21.80 -6.06
C ALA A 3 10.66 20.29 -5.79
N THR A 4 10.90 19.87 -4.55
CA THR A 4 10.73 18.47 -4.08
C THR A 4 9.33 17.93 -4.31
N THR A 5 8.30 18.69 -3.91
CA THR A 5 6.89 18.27 -4.02
C THR A 5 6.47 18.10 -5.48
N LEU A 6 6.91 19.01 -6.36
CA LEU A 6 6.62 18.91 -7.78
C LEU A 6 7.30 17.69 -8.40
N SER A 7 8.57 17.46 -8.09
CA SER A 7 9.31 16.31 -8.61
C SER A 7 8.72 14.98 -8.17
N LEU A 8 8.37 14.85 -6.89
CA LEU A 8 7.69 13.66 -6.37
C LEU A 8 6.38 13.37 -7.13
N TRP A 9 5.59 14.42 -7.34
CA TRP A 9 4.33 14.31 -8.06
C TRP A 9 4.53 13.87 -9.53
N THR A 10 5.40 14.55 -10.27
CA THR A 10 5.57 14.32 -11.72
C THR A 10 6.11 12.93 -12.05
N ASN A 11 6.89 12.35 -11.14
CA ASN A 11 7.46 11.02 -11.30
C ASN A 11 6.45 9.90 -11.00
N LEU A 12 5.47 10.15 -10.12
CA LEU A 12 4.49 9.13 -9.73
C LEU A 12 3.17 9.23 -10.50
N PHE A 13 2.66 10.44 -10.76
CA PHE A 13 1.29 10.63 -11.25
C PHE A 13 1.23 11.48 -12.52
N LEU A 14 0.11 11.37 -13.24
CA LEU A 14 -0.21 12.30 -14.33
C LEU A 14 -0.81 13.58 -13.72
N PRO A 15 -0.63 14.76 -14.32
CA PRO A 15 -1.28 15.99 -13.86
C PRO A 15 -2.81 15.86 -13.69
N ALA A 16 -3.45 15.08 -14.57
CA ALA A 16 -4.89 14.82 -14.52
C ALA A 16 -5.34 13.97 -13.31
N ASP A 17 -4.42 13.29 -12.62
CA ASP A 17 -4.74 12.45 -11.47
C ASP A 17 -4.87 13.25 -10.16
N LEU A 18 -4.56 14.55 -10.16
CA LEU A 18 -4.49 15.39 -8.95
C LEU A 18 -5.80 15.40 -8.14
N SER A 19 -6.94 15.48 -8.81
CA SER A 19 -8.25 15.47 -8.15
C SER A 19 -8.52 14.13 -7.47
N THR A 20 -8.25 13.02 -8.17
CA THR A 20 -8.37 11.66 -7.61
C THR A 20 -7.44 11.46 -6.43
N VAL A 21 -6.17 11.85 -6.54
CA VAL A 21 -5.20 11.65 -5.46
C VAL A 21 -5.57 12.45 -4.21
N LYS A 22 -6.01 13.70 -4.39
CA LYS A 22 -6.52 14.52 -3.28
C LYS A 22 -7.76 13.90 -2.63
N ALA A 23 -8.69 13.37 -3.42
CA ALA A 23 -9.90 12.73 -2.90
C ALA A 23 -9.56 11.54 -1.99
N VAL A 24 -8.63 10.67 -2.42
CA VAL A 24 -8.19 9.51 -1.64
C VAL A 24 -7.54 9.93 -0.31
N PHE A 25 -6.62 10.91 -0.33
CA PHE A 25 -6.03 11.41 0.93
C PHE A 25 -7.09 12.04 1.85
N ASN A 26 -8.08 12.74 1.30
CA ASN A 26 -9.17 13.29 2.10
C ASN A 26 -10.03 12.19 2.73
N GLU A 27 -10.32 11.11 1.99
CA GLU A 27 -11.04 9.94 2.52
C GLU A 27 -10.25 9.26 3.64
N ILE A 28 -8.93 9.08 3.48
CA ILE A 28 -8.05 8.54 4.52
C ILE A 28 -8.06 9.41 5.78
N ILE A 29 -7.96 10.74 5.63
CA ILE A 29 -8.06 11.68 6.76
C ILE A 29 -9.44 11.60 7.43
N ALA A 30 -10.49 11.37 6.64
CA ALA A 30 -11.86 11.28 7.11
C ALA A 30 -12.29 9.87 7.51
N VAL A 31 -11.38 8.88 7.59
CA VAL A 31 -11.73 7.46 7.79
C VAL A 31 -12.64 7.24 9.00
N ARG A 32 -12.42 7.98 10.09
CA ARG A 32 -13.22 7.92 11.32
C ARG A 32 -14.67 8.40 11.17
N LYS A 33 -15.00 9.03 10.04
CA LYS A 33 -16.33 9.54 9.70
C LYS A 33 -17.03 8.68 8.66
N THR A 34 -16.37 7.63 8.17
CA THR A 34 -16.97 6.68 7.23
C THR A 34 -17.84 5.68 7.99
N THR A 35 -18.79 5.06 7.29
CA THR A 35 -19.57 3.92 7.80
C THR A 35 -18.83 2.59 7.67
N LEU A 36 -17.61 2.63 7.13
CA LEU A 36 -16.75 1.48 6.94
C LEU A 36 -16.12 1.10 8.29
N ASP A 37 -16.39 -0.12 8.73
CA ASP A 37 -15.77 -0.71 9.90
C ASP A 37 -14.45 -1.36 9.48
N ILE A 38 -13.34 -0.81 9.98
CA ILE A 38 -11.99 -1.30 9.64
C ILE A 38 -11.37 -1.91 10.89
N THR A 39 -11.17 -3.24 10.86
CA THR A 39 -10.46 -3.96 11.90
C THR A 39 -9.01 -4.20 11.48
N ILE A 40 -8.06 -3.82 12.35
CA ILE A 40 -6.62 -3.97 12.09
C ILE A 40 -6.06 -5.05 13.03
N TYR A 41 -5.51 -6.11 12.44
CA TYR A 41 -4.91 -7.24 13.16
C TYR A 41 -3.39 -7.16 13.12
N CYS A 42 -2.79 -7.11 14.30
CA CYS A 42 -1.33 -7.24 14.49
C CYS A 42 -0.89 -8.69 14.73
N SER A 43 -1.84 -9.60 14.94
CA SER A 43 -1.64 -11.04 14.99
C SER A 43 -2.82 -11.73 14.30
N GLU A 44 -2.50 -12.70 13.44
CA GLU A 44 -3.48 -13.21 12.48
C GLU A 44 -4.13 -14.51 12.96
N ALA A 45 -5.18 -14.38 13.76
CA ALA A 45 -6.00 -15.49 14.25
C ALA A 45 -7.35 -15.66 13.52
N HIS A 46 -7.77 -14.66 12.74
CA HIS A 46 -9.09 -14.63 12.09
C HIS A 46 -9.14 -15.43 10.78
N VAL A 47 -8.01 -15.61 10.10
CA VAL A 47 -7.92 -16.43 8.87
C VAL A 47 -7.47 -17.85 9.18
N LEU A 48 -8.33 -18.83 8.87
CA LEU A 48 -8.10 -20.25 9.11
C LEU A 48 -8.35 -21.09 7.87
N MET A 49 -7.63 -22.21 7.73
CA MET A 49 -7.86 -23.17 6.63
C MET A 49 -9.12 -23.98 6.96
N ASN A 50 -10.11 -23.97 6.07
CA ASN A 50 -11.16 -24.95 6.07
C ASN A 50 -10.63 -26.27 5.50
N THR A 51 -10.40 -27.24 6.38
CA THR A 51 -9.78 -28.53 6.01
C THR A 51 -10.70 -29.42 5.18
N VAL A 52 -12.02 -29.19 5.21
CA VAL A 52 -13.00 -29.98 4.45
C VAL A 52 -13.05 -29.53 2.99
N SER A 53 -13.07 -28.22 2.76
CA SER A 53 -13.20 -27.60 1.44
C SER A 53 -11.86 -27.17 0.83
N GLY A 54 -10.77 -27.12 1.60
CA GLY A 54 -9.42 -26.87 1.12
C GLY A 54 -9.12 -25.40 0.77
N HIS A 55 -9.77 -24.45 1.43
CA HIS A 55 -9.52 -23.01 1.22
C HIS A 55 -9.36 -22.25 2.54
N TRP A 56 -8.73 -21.08 2.47
CA TRP A 56 -8.62 -20.15 3.60
C TRP A 56 -9.93 -19.38 3.77
N GLU A 57 -10.37 -19.19 5.00
CA GLU A 57 -11.57 -18.42 5.35
C GLU A 57 -11.21 -17.32 6.34
N ASP A 58 -11.75 -16.13 6.14
CA ASP A 58 -11.81 -15.10 7.18
C ASP A 58 -13.05 -15.34 8.03
N ARG A 59 -12.87 -15.44 9.35
CA ARG A 59 -13.90 -15.83 10.32
C ARG A 59 -14.22 -14.74 11.32
N ASP A 60 -14.04 -13.48 10.97
CA ASP A 60 -14.36 -12.36 11.87
C ASP A 60 -15.41 -11.40 11.30
N PHE A 61 -15.94 -11.70 10.11
CA PHE A 61 -17.08 -10.95 9.57
C PHE A 61 -18.34 -11.25 10.37
N HIS A 62 -19.23 -10.27 10.49
CA HIS A 62 -20.50 -10.42 11.19
C HIS A 62 -21.66 -9.81 10.39
N THR A 63 -22.87 -10.26 10.66
CA THR A 63 -24.10 -9.69 10.08
C THR A 63 -25.03 -9.26 11.23
N PRO A 64 -26.07 -8.45 10.99
CA PRO A 64 -27.03 -8.12 12.05
C PRO A 64 -27.66 -9.34 12.75
N THR A 65 -27.72 -10.49 12.07
CA THR A 65 -28.35 -11.72 12.54
C THR A 65 -27.38 -12.83 12.94
N ASN A 66 -26.10 -12.74 12.57
CA ASN A 66 -25.09 -13.75 12.88
C ASN A 66 -23.86 -13.08 13.51
N PRO A 67 -23.44 -13.52 14.72
CA PRO A 67 -22.32 -12.91 15.43
C PRO A 67 -20.98 -13.10 14.71
N VAL A 68 -20.82 -14.19 13.94
CA VAL A 68 -19.64 -14.48 13.12
C VAL A 68 -20.07 -15.27 11.87
N ILE A 69 -19.55 -14.92 10.70
CA ILE A 69 -19.65 -15.65 9.44
C ILE A 69 -18.25 -15.95 8.89
N ALA A 70 -18.06 -17.15 8.34
CA ALA A 70 -16.83 -17.55 7.67
C ALA A 70 -16.95 -17.22 6.17
N ILE A 71 -15.99 -16.46 5.65
CA ILE A 71 -15.95 -16.03 4.25
C ILE A 71 -14.74 -16.66 3.56
N PRO A 72 -14.95 -17.45 2.51
CA PRO A 72 -13.87 -17.97 1.70
C PRO A 72 -13.01 -16.85 1.11
N LEU A 73 -11.69 -16.97 1.27
CA LEU A 73 -10.71 -16.05 0.70
C LEU A 73 -10.30 -16.53 -0.69
N GLY A 74 -10.74 -15.78 -1.70
CA GLY A 74 -10.47 -16.05 -3.12
C GLY A 74 -11.43 -15.25 -3.99
N GLN A 75 -10.94 -14.71 -5.11
CA GLN A 75 -11.74 -13.81 -5.97
C GLN A 75 -12.84 -14.55 -6.74
N LEU A 76 -12.67 -15.84 -7.04
CA LEU A 76 -13.62 -16.63 -7.82
C LEU A 76 -13.74 -18.08 -7.28
N PRO A 77 -14.87 -18.77 -7.52
CA PRO A 77 -15.04 -20.18 -7.12
C PRO A 77 -13.94 -21.14 -7.61
N LYS A 78 -13.36 -20.86 -8.77
CA LYS A 78 -12.20 -21.62 -9.29
C LYS A 78 -10.90 -21.36 -8.51
N ASP A 79 -10.75 -20.20 -7.88
CA ASP A 79 -9.62 -19.90 -6.99
C ASP A 79 -9.79 -20.60 -5.65
N MET A 80 -11.04 -20.77 -5.20
CA MET A 80 -11.39 -21.54 -4.01
C MET A 80 -11.22 -23.05 -4.19
N ALA A 81 -11.32 -23.54 -5.43
CA ALA A 81 -11.20 -24.96 -5.77
C ALA A 81 -9.74 -25.46 -5.98
N MET A 82 -8.73 -24.58 -5.90
CA MET A 82 -7.32 -24.93 -6.12
C MET A 82 -6.52 -24.94 -4.82
N ASN A 83 -6.14 -26.13 -4.37
CA ASN A 83 -5.48 -26.34 -3.09
C ASN A 83 -3.94 -26.17 -3.15
N SER A 84 -3.35 -25.73 -2.03
CA SER A 84 -1.94 -25.36 -1.74
C SER A 84 -1.51 -23.89 -1.93
N ARG A 85 -2.44 -22.92 -2.03
CA ARG A 85 -2.03 -21.52 -1.92
C ARG A 85 -1.54 -21.23 -0.49
N PRO A 86 -0.38 -20.54 -0.32
CA PRO A 86 0.06 -20.06 0.98
C PRO A 86 -1.05 -19.28 1.67
N LYS A 87 -1.10 -19.31 3.01
CA LYS A 87 -2.00 -18.46 3.79
C LYS A 87 -1.95 -17.02 3.25
N PRO A 88 -3.09 -16.36 3.03
CA PRO A 88 -3.12 -14.92 2.85
C PRO A 88 -2.22 -14.26 3.92
N GLY A 89 -1.45 -13.28 3.50
CA GLY A 89 -0.52 -12.60 4.41
C GLY A 89 0.75 -13.37 4.80
N ALA A 90 0.99 -14.58 4.32
CA ALA A 90 2.20 -15.36 4.66
C ALA A 90 3.53 -14.67 4.29
N ARG A 91 3.50 -13.57 3.54
CA ARG A 91 4.69 -12.86 3.05
C ARG A 91 4.60 -11.32 3.16
N ALA A 92 3.44 -10.77 3.52
CA ALA A 92 3.17 -9.33 3.50
C ALA A 92 1.85 -9.03 4.21
N SER A 93 1.62 -7.77 4.56
CA SER A 93 0.30 -7.30 4.99
C SER A 93 -0.73 -7.49 3.88
N TYR A 94 -2.02 -7.53 4.23
CA TYR A 94 -3.10 -7.62 3.25
C TYR A 94 -4.40 -7.00 3.76
N VAL A 95 -5.32 -6.77 2.82
CA VAL A 95 -6.70 -6.34 3.09
C VAL A 95 -7.71 -7.36 2.56
N VAL A 96 -8.76 -7.60 3.34
CA VAL A 96 -9.96 -8.35 2.93
C VAL A 96 -11.17 -7.43 3.07
N HIS A 97 -11.99 -7.39 2.02
CA HIS A 97 -13.25 -6.65 2.03
C HIS A 97 -14.42 -7.60 2.29
N GLY A 98 -15.39 -7.16 3.06
CA GLY A 98 -16.69 -7.82 3.16
C GLY A 98 -17.50 -7.62 1.88
N PHE A 99 -18.03 -8.70 1.32
CA PHE A 99 -18.95 -8.66 0.18
C PHE A 99 -20.01 -9.76 0.30
N ASN A 100 -21.27 -9.42 0.06
CA ASN A 100 -22.45 -10.28 0.29
C ASN A 100 -22.64 -11.41 -0.74
N TYR A 101 -21.68 -11.66 -1.61
CA TYR A 101 -21.81 -12.67 -2.66
C TYR A 101 -20.80 -13.79 -2.44
N PRO A 102 -21.19 -15.08 -2.37
CA PRO A 102 -22.55 -15.62 -2.43
C PRO A 102 -23.26 -15.67 -1.06
N ILE A 103 -22.71 -15.05 -0.01
CA ILE A 103 -23.17 -15.24 1.37
C ILE A 103 -24.31 -14.28 1.72
N PRO A 104 -25.51 -14.77 2.09
CA PRO A 104 -26.62 -13.92 2.49
C PRO A 104 -26.29 -13.11 3.76
N GLY A 105 -26.51 -11.79 3.71
CA GLY A 105 -26.35 -10.88 4.84
C GLY A 105 -25.85 -9.50 4.39
N ASP A 106 -25.86 -8.53 5.33
CA ASP A 106 -25.16 -7.26 5.13
C ASP A 106 -23.94 -7.19 6.05
N PHE A 107 -22.78 -7.22 5.40
CA PHE A 107 -21.44 -7.10 5.99
C PHE A 107 -20.51 -6.39 5.02
N THR A 108 -21.09 -5.67 4.04
CA THR A 108 -20.37 -5.01 2.95
C THR A 108 -19.57 -3.79 3.41
N ASN A 109 -19.86 -3.31 4.62
CA ASN A 109 -19.18 -2.21 5.26
C ASN A 109 -18.02 -2.65 6.17
N GLN A 110 -17.67 -3.95 6.23
CA GLN A 110 -16.55 -4.43 7.04
C GLN A 110 -15.31 -4.65 6.19
N VAL A 111 -14.14 -4.27 6.71
CA VAL A 111 -12.84 -4.48 6.07
C VAL A 111 -11.83 -4.90 7.13
N HIS A 112 -11.06 -5.93 6.81
CA HIS A 112 -10.02 -6.47 7.68
C HIS A 112 -8.65 -6.18 7.09
N ILE A 113 -7.76 -5.60 7.88
CA ILE A 113 -6.36 -5.36 7.53
C ILE A 113 -5.51 -6.21 8.46
N ALA A 114 -4.74 -7.14 7.91
CA ALA A 114 -3.76 -7.89 8.68
C ALA A 114 -2.36 -7.39 8.36
N LEU A 115 -1.60 -7.09 9.42
CA LEU A 115 -0.24 -6.59 9.30
C LEU A 115 0.76 -7.74 9.39
N ASP A 116 1.70 -7.77 8.45
CA ASP A 116 2.82 -8.69 8.52
C ASP A 116 3.66 -8.41 9.80
N PRO A 117 4.03 -9.44 10.58
CA PRO A 117 4.82 -9.25 11.78
C PRO A 117 6.15 -8.51 11.54
N ALA A 118 6.78 -8.67 10.38
CA ALA A 118 8.02 -7.97 10.05
C ALA A 118 7.80 -6.48 9.72
N ALA A 119 6.55 -6.03 9.56
CA ALA A 119 6.19 -4.61 9.47
C ALA A 119 5.97 -3.97 10.86
N LEU A 120 5.74 -4.76 11.91
CA LEU A 120 5.50 -4.27 13.27
C LEU A 120 6.79 -3.96 14.04
N GLY A 121 7.91 -4.59 13.65
CA GLY A 121 9.20 -4.42 14.31
C GLY A 121 10.07 -3.33 13.67
N PRO A 122 10.89 -2.61 14.45
CA PRO A 122 11.84 -1.63 13.91
C PRO A 122 13.09 -2.28 13.29
N SER A 123 13.25 -3.60 13.39
CA SER A 123 14.41 -4.33 12.88
C SER A 123 14.11 -5.01 11.56
N SER A 124 14.96 -4.76 10.57
CA SER A 124 15.00 -5.52 9.32
C SER A 124 16.43 -5.48 8.78
N ALA A 125 16.89 -6.58 8.21
CA ALA A 125 18.21 -6.62 7.57
C ALA A 125 18.24 -5.85 6.24
N THR A 126 17.08 -5.56 5.66
CA THR A 126 16.96 -5.07 4.28
C THR A 126 16.22 -3.75 4.15
N HIS A 127 15.60 -3.24 5.23
CA HIS A 127 14.76 -2.04 5.19
C HIS A 127 14.90 -1.20 6.47
N ASP A 128 14.82 0.11 6.34
CA ASP A 128 14.64 1.03 7.46
C ASP A 128 13.19 0.98 7.94
N ARG A 129 12.96 0.39 9.11
CA ARG A 129 11.63 0.24 9.73
C ARG A 129 11.37 1.27 10.84
N ARG A 130 12.29 2.21 11.08
CA ARG A 130 12.10 3.26 12.10
C ARG A 130 10.96 4.17 11.67
N THR A 131 10.14 4.64 12.63
CA THR A 131 9.04 5.57 12.33
C THR A 131 9.49 6.75 11.47
N LEU A 132 8.60 7.29 10.63
CA LEU A 132 8.95 8.44 9.79
C LEU A 132 9.42 9.63 10.63
N LYS A 133 8.86 9.79 11.84
CA LYS A 133 9.31 10.80 12.81
C LYS A 133 10.77 10.58 13.22
N THR A 134 11.14 9.34 13.55
CA THR A 134 12.52 8.99 13.92
C THR A 134 13.50 9.25 12.78
N ILE A 135 13.15 8.85 11.55
CA ILE A 135 13.99 9.08 10.37
C ILE A 135 14.16 10.58 10.12
N VAL A 136 13.06 11.35 10.20
CA VAL A 136 13.10 12.81 10.06
C VAL A 136 14.01 13.45 11.11
N MET A 137 13.99 12.98 12.37
CA MET A 137 14.83 13.55 13.42
C MET A 137 16.31 13.14 13.29
N ASN A 138 16.57 11.86 12.99
CA ASN A 138 17.89 11.27 13.15
C ASN A 138 18.69 11.18 11.84
N GLY A 139 18.04 11.33 10.69
CA GLY A 139 18.69 11.11 9.41
C GLY A 139 18.42 9.73 8.82
N LEU A 140 18.78 9.58 7.54
CA LEU A 140 18.80 8.29 6.86
C LEU A 140 19.94 7.44 7.41
N GLU A 141 19.67 6.15 7.65
CA GLU A 141 20.72 5.21 8.02
C GLU A 141 21.53 4.80 6.78
N PRO A 142 22.87 5.04 6.75
CA PRO A 142 23.69 4.70 5.58
C PRO A 142 23.65 3.22 5.19
N ALA A 143 23.35 2.33 6.15
CA ALA A 143 23.20 0.90 5.91
C ALA A 143 22.12 0.56 4.86
N TYR A 144 21.13 1.44 4.68
CA TYR A 144 20.07 1.26 3.68
C TYR A 144 20.27 2.11 2.42
N GLY A 145 21.44 2.73 2.25
CA GLY A 145 21.87 3.37 0.99
C GLY A 145 21.07 4.59 0.54
N GLY A 146 20.21 5.16 1.39
CA GLY A 146 19.40 6.34 1.04
C GLY A 146 18.36 6.10 -0.04
N PHE A 147 17.91 4.85 -0.23
CA PHE A 147 16.87 4.48 -1.18
C PHE A 147 15.48 4.63 -0.55
N LEU A 148 14.57 5.34 -1.22
CA LEU A 148 13.22 5.59 -0.74
C LEU A 148 12.45 4.28 -0.54
N GLU A 149 12.59 3.34 -1.47
CA GLU A 149 11.96 2.02 -1.41
C GLU A 149 12.44 1.13 -0.23
N LYS A 150 13.59 1.46 0.37
CA LYS A 150 14.12 0.77 1.54
C LYS A 150 13.57 1.34 2.84
N ILE A 151 12.89 2.49 2.80
CA ILE A 151 12.20 3.06 3.96
C ILE A 151 10.79 2.46 3.99
N ARG A 152 10.54 1.54 4.92
CA ARG A 152 9.25 0.84 5.04
C ARG A 152 8.73 0.78 6.47
N PRO A 153 8.56 1.91 7.15
CA PRO A 153 8.02 1.88 8.50
C PRO A 153 6.54 1.50 8.49
N LEU A 154 6.00 1.17 9.66
CA LEU A 154 4.61 0.76 9.82
C LEU A 154 3.64 1.78 9.23
N GLU A 155 3.91 3.09 9.33
CA GLU A 155 3.06 4.14 8.78
C GLU A 155 2.87 4.04 7.26
N VAL A 156 3.91 3.61 6.54
CA VAL A 156 3.86 3.45 5.07
C VAL A 156 3.04 2.20 4.71
N THR A 157 3.28 1.08 5.41
CA THR A 157 2.48 -0.14 5.27
C THR A 157 1.00 0.13 5.58
N MET A 158 0.71 0.80 6.69
CA MET A 158 -0.66 1.17 7.07
C MET A 158 -1.34 2.03 6.02
N LEU A 159 -0.63 3.02 5.46
CA LEU A 159 -1.19 3.88 4.42
C LEU A 159 -1.48 3.10 3.13
N HIS A 160 -0.60 2.18 2.76
CA HIS A 160 -0.80 1.27 1.63
C HIS A 160 -2.09 0.45 1.83
N GLU A 161 -2.22 -0.26 2.95
CA GLU A 161 -3.40 -1.09 3.22
C GLU A 161 -4.68 -0.25 3.36
N LEU A 162 -4.62 0.92 4.02
CA LEU A 162 -5.78 1.82 4.12
C LEU A 162 -6.24 2.33 2.75
N THR A 163 -5.34 2.46 1.77
CA THR A 163 -5.71 2.83 0.41
C THR A 163 -6.55 1.73 -0.23
N HIS A 164 -6.16 0.46 -0.07
CA HIS A 164 -6.99 -0.68 -0.50
C HIS A 164 -8.33 -0.71 0.21
N ALA A 165 -8.34 -0.52 1.53
CA ALA A 165 -9.54 -0.53 2.35
C ALA A 165 -10.54 0.56 1.94
N LEU A 166 -10.09 1.79 1.74
CA LEU A 166 -10.98 2.91 1.44
C LEU A 166 -11.37 2.98 -0.04
N GLY A 167 -10.54 2.45 -0.93
CA GLY A 167 -10.93 2.31 -2.33
C GLY A 167 -12.07 1.34 -2.57
N GLY A 168 -12.23 0.36 -1.69
CA GLY A 168 -13.23 -0.68 -1.87
C GLY A 168 -12.95 -1.57 -3.08
N LEU A 169 -13.99 -2.31 -3.45
CA LEU A 169 -13.99 -3.16 -4.64
C LEU A 169 -14.46 -2.37 -5.87
N LEU A 170 -13.80 -2.59 -7.00
CA LEU A 170 -14.25 -2.13 -8.31
C LEU A 170 -15.49 -2.90 -8.78
N ASP A 171 -15.52 -4.21 -8.51
CA ASP A 171 -16.66 -5.08 -8.77
C ASP A 171 -16.82 -6.06 -7.59
N PRO A 172 -17.88 -5.92 -6.80
CA PRO A 172 -18.15 -6.79 -5.65
C PRO A 172 -18.34 -8.26 -6.02
N ASN A 173 -18.75 -8.58 -7.26
CA ASN A 173 -19.07 -9.95 -7.66
C ASN A 173 -17.85 -10.82 -7.97
N ASN A 174 -16.69 -10.19 -8.21
CA ASN A 174 -15.43 -10.88 -8.49
C ASN A 174 -14.31 -10.50 -7.50
N GLY A 175 -14.66 -9.80 -6.42
CA GLY A 175 -13.73 -9.45 -5.34
C GLY A 175 -12.56 -8.56 -5.79
N ARG A 176 -12.73 -7.82 -6.89
CA ARG A 176 -11.62 -7.07 -7.46
C ARG A 176 -11.49 -5.71 -6.80
N MET A 177 -10.33 -5.43 -6.21
CA MET A 177 -10.04 -4.15 -5.57
C MET A 177 -9.94 -2.99 -6.58
N LYS A 178 -10.38 -1.80 -6.16
CA LYS A 178 -10.29 -0.55 -6.93
C LYS A 178 -8.86 -0.06 -7.04
N PHE A 179 -8.17 0.05 -5.89
CA PHE A 179 -6.72 0.20 -5.86
C PHE A 179 -6.11 -1.20 -5.80
N ASN A 180 -5.06 -1.43 -6.56
CA ASN A 180 -4.39 -2.73 -6.66
C ASN A 180 -2.89 -2.58 -6.43
N ASP A 181 -2.23 -3.71 -6.23
CA ASP A 181 -0.77 -3.78 -6.02
C ASP A 181 0.03 -3.73 -7.32
N GLY A 182 -0.61 -3.48 -8.46
CA GLY A 182 -0.02 -3.52 -9.77
C GLY A 182 -0.21 -4.85 -10.52
N PRO A 183 0.36 -4.97 -11.72
CA PRO A 183 0.20 -6.14 -12.59
C PRO A 183 0.92 -7.39 -12.07
N GLN A 184 1.91 -7.23 -11.18
CA GLN A 184 2.75 -8.31 -10.68
C GLN A 184 3.06 -8.14 -9.18
N LYS A 185 3.49 -9.22 -8.51
CA LYS A 185 3.88 -9.18 -7.09
C LYS A 185 5.11 -8.32 -6.82
N ASP A 186 5.87 -7.97 -7.87
CA ASP A 186 7.09 -7.18 -7.78
C ASP A 186 6.86 -5.69 -8.13
N THR A 187 5.62 -5.20 -8.07
CA THR A 187 5.31 -3.78 -8.42
C THR A 187 5.44 -2.80 -7.25
N TYR A 188 6.00 -3.22 -6.12
CA TYR A 188 6.21 -2.37 -4.96
C TYR A 188 7.48 -1.53 -5.09
N GLY A 189 7.46 -0.32 -4.54
CA GLY A 189 8.61 0.56 -4.47
C GLY A 189 8.54 1.72 -5.46
N TRP A 190 9.40 2.69 -5.20
CA TRP A 190 9.47 3.94 -5.96
C TRP A 190 9.70 3.71 -7.46
N GLU A 191 10.71 2.92 -7.83
CA GLU A 191 11.07 2.65 -9.22
C GLU A 191 9.88 2.05 -9.99
N LYS A 192 9.17 1.10 -9.38
CA LYS A 192 8.02 0.44 -10.00
C LYS A 192 6.81 1.34 -10.15
N CYS A 193 6.57 2.21 -9.18
CA CYS A 193 5.55 3.24 -9.32
C CYS A 193 5.88 4.23 -10.46
N GLN A 194 7.16 4.59 -10.63
CA GLN A 194 7.60 5.41 -11.77
C GLN A 194 7.49 4.68 -13.11
N GLU A 195 7.88 3.40 -13.17
CA GLU A 195 7.77 2.60 -14.39
C GLU A 195 6.32 2.57 -14.89
N LEU A 196 5.33 2.44 -14.00
CA LEU A 196 3.92 2.49 -14.40
C LEU A 196 3.49 3.85 -14.97
N ARG A 197 4.16 4.93 -14.53
CA ARG A 197 3.92 6.29 -15.01
C ARG A 197 4.54 6.53 -16.39
N TRP A 198 5.75 6.03 -16.63
CA TRP A 198 6.52 6.26 -17.86
C TRP A 198 6.30 5.19 -18.93
N HIS A 199 6.00 3.97 -18.51
CA HIS A 199 5.73 2.79 -19.33
C HIS A 199 4.36 2.20 -18.96
N PRO A 200 3.27 2.93 -19.23
CA PRO A 200 1.95 2.52 -18.80
C PRO A 200 1.57 1.21 -19.47
N VAL A 201 1.13 0.25 -18.65
CA VAL A 201 0.53 -0.98 -19.16
C VAL A 201 -0.75 -0.64 -19.91
N ALA A 202 -1.02 -1.38 -21.00
CA ALA A 202 -2.21 -1.19 -21.83
C ALA A 202 -3.50 -1.39 -21.03
N ASP A 203 -3.45 -2.26 -20.04
CA ASP A 203 -4.54 -2.54 -19.13
C ASP A 203 -4.90 -1.28 -18.30
N PRO A 204 -6.13 -0.74 -18.42
CA PRO A 204 -6.54 0.48 -17.74
C PRO A 204 -6.58 0.36 -16.21
N ARG A 205 -6.44 -0.86 -15.68
CA ARG A 205 -6.46 -1.20 -14.27
C ARG A 205 -5.11 -0.90 -13.60
N PHE A 206 -4.04 -0.85 -14.38
CA PHE A 206 -2.67 -0.58 -13.91
C PHE A 206 -2.21 0.83 -14.31
N LYS A 207 -2.97 1.84 -13.87
CA LYS A 207 -2.55 3.25 -13.94
C LYS A 207 -2.05 3.70 -12.57
N PRO A 208 -1.08 4.62 -12.47
CA PRO A 208 -0.50 5.01 -11.18
C PRO A 208 -1.53 5.44 -10.14
N LYS A 209 -2.57 6.17 -10.54
CA LYS A 209 -3.68 6.55 -9.64
C LYS A 209 -4.46 5.38 -9.04
N TRP A 210 -4.34 4.17 -9.59
CA TRP A 210 -4.99 2.96 -9.09
C TRP A 210 -4.03 2.04 -8.33
N ILE A 211 -2.80 2.48 -8.04
CA ILE A 211 -1.80 1.68 -7.32
C ILE A 211 -1.64 2.21 -5.90
N ALA A 212 -1.95 1.38 -4.90
CA ALA A 212 -1.88 1.78 -3.49
C ALA A 212 -0.46 2.23 -3.09
N ASP A 213 0.58 1.53 -3.57
CA ASP A 213 1.95 1.86 -3.23
C ASP A 213 2.35 3.27 -3.72
N SER A 214 1.83 3.74 -4.86
CA SER A 214 2.13 5.09 -5.36
C SER A 214 1.67 6.19 -4.39
N TYR A 215 0.58 5.97 -3.65
CA TYR A 215 0.13 6.90 -2.60
C TYR A 215 1.07 6.86 -1.40
N ALA A 216 1.49 5.67 -1.00
CA ALA A 216 2.42 5.46 0.11
C ALA A 216 3.79 6.11 -0.17
N GLN A 217 4.32 5.92 -1.38
CA GLN A 217 5.57 6.55 -1.85
C GLN A 217 5.46 8.07 -1.88
N LEU A 218 4.36 8.63 -2.41
CA LEU A 218 4.14 10.07 -2.43
C LEU A 218 4.11 10.66 -1.02
N ALA A 219 3.31 10.08 -0.12
CA ALA A 219 3.19 10.57 1.25
C ALA A 219 4.51 10.49 2.01
N MET A 220 5.24 9.38 1.86
CA MET A 220 6.57 9.19 2.46
C MET A 220 7.56 10.25 1.97
N GLY A 221 7.71 10.41 0.65
CA GLY A 221 8.61 11.40 0.07
C GLY A 221 8.28 12.83 0.51
N LEU A 222 6.99 13.18 0.62
CA LEU A 222 6.55 14.49 1.11
C LEU A 222 6.85 14.69 2.60
N LYS A 223 6.76 13.64 3.41
CA LYS A 223 6.96 13.70 4.86
C LYS A 223 8.44 13.77 5.27
N LEU A 224 9.33 13.16 4.48
CA LEU A 224 10.76 13.08 4.76
C LEU A 224 11.44 14.44 4.52
N GLN A 225 11.29 15.36 5.49
CA GLN A 225 12.02 16.63 5.59
C GLN A 225 13.08 16.50 6.68
N ILE A 226 14.17 15.80 6.33
CA ILE A 226 15.10 15.22 7.29
C ILE A 226 15.94 16.31 7.96
N GLN A 227 15.99 16.30 9.29
CA GLN A 227 16.67 17.29 10.13
C GLN A 227 16.27 18.74 9.79
N SER A 228 14.98 18.94 9.47
CA SER A 228 14.44 20.24 9.01
C SER A 228 15.05 20.76 7.70
N LYS A 229 15.74 19.90 6.94
CA LYS A 229 16.28 20.22 5.61
C LYS A 229 15.33 19.72 4.52
N ASP A 230 15.34 20.41 3.39
CA ASP A 230 14.67 19.91 2.18
C ASP A 230 15.40 18.65 1.68
N THR A 231 14.70 17.52 1.57
CA THR A 231 15.20 16.27 0.97
C THR A 231 14.61 16.12 -0.43
N TYR A 232 15.39 15.63 -1.41
CA TYR A 232 14.99 15.61 -2.83
C TYR A 232 14.92 14.19 -3.38
N TRP A 233 13.72 13.64 -3.46
CA TRP A 233 13.46 12.24 -3.88
C TRP A 233 13.12 12.09 -5.36
N ASP A 234 13.67 12.92 -6.23
CA ASP A 234 13.36 12.92 -7.66
C ASP A 234 13.69 11.60 -8.36
N THR A 235 14.80 10.98 -7.99
CA THR A 235 15.24 9.67 -8.50
C THR A 235 14.85 8.50 -7.60
N GLY A 236 14.25 8.77 -6.43
CA GLY A 236 14.01 7.77 -5.39
C GLY A 236 15.24 7.37 -4.59
N VAL A 237 16.39 7.99 -4.86
CA VAL A 237 17.64 7.80 -4.13
C VAL A 237 18.14 9.17 -3.70
N VAL A 238 18.67 9.26 -2.48
CA VAL A 238 19.37 10.45 -2.00
C VAL A 238 20.66 10.07 -1.31
N ASP A 239 21.64 10.95 -1.40
CA ASP A 239 22.82 10.87 -0.55
C ASP A 239 22.41 11.12 0.92
N PRO A 240 22.71 10.18 1.85
CA PRO A 240 22.30 10.30 3.26
C PRO A 240 22.84 11.53 4.00
N VAL A 241 23.90 12.15 3.49
CA VAL A 241 24.57 13.31 4.10
C VAL A 241 24.02 14.62 3.51
N THR A 242 23.97 14.73 2.18
CA THR A 242 23.55 15.95 1.50
C THR A 242 22.05 16.06 1.32
N LEU A 243 21.32 14.93 1.39
CA LEU A 243 19.87 14.81 1.19
C LEU A 243 19.41 15.23 -0.22
N ARG A 244 20.35 15.26 -1.16
CA ARG A 244 20.11 15.52 -2.58
C ARG A 244 20.29 14.23 -3.37
N SER A 245 19.85 14.25 -4.63
CA SER A 245 20.16 13.15 -5.56
C SER A 245 21.67 12.83 -5.52
N PRO A 246 22.06 11.53 -5.51
CA PRO A 246 23.47 11.12 -5.51
C PRO A 246 24.26 11.66 -6.71
N ILE A 247 23.57 12.20 -7.70
CA ILE A 247 24.14 12.83 -8.89
C ILE A 247 23.71 14.31 -8.94
N ALA A 248 24.67 15.19 -8.67
CA ALA A 248 24.80 16.49 -9.30
C ALA A 248 26.31 16.67 -9.53
N ILE A 249 26.84 16.59 -10.75
CA ILE A 249 26.85 17.66 -11.76
C ILE A 249 27.16 17.00 -13.13
N VAL A 250 26.29 17.11 -14.14
CA VAL A 250 26.76 17.14 -15.54
C VAL A 250 26.86 18.61 -15.92
N THR A 251 28.01 19.22 -15.65
CA THR A 251 28.47 20.40 -16.38
C THR A 251 29.00 19.89 -17.70
N GLY A 252 28.16 19.90 -18.74
CA GLY A 252 28.55 19.65 -20.12
C GLY A 252 27.68 20.50 -21.04
N PRO A 253 28.25 21.13 -22.07
CA PRO A 253 27.64 22.30 -22.71
C PRO A 253 26.38 21.93 -23.48
N THR A 254 25.39 22.81 -23.41
CA THR A 254 24.25 22.83 -24.32
C THR A 254 24.78 22.96 -25.77
N PRO A 255 24.33 22.13 -26.72
CA PRO A 255 24.57 22.37 -28.14
C PRO A 255 23.83 23.63 -28.63
#